data_AF-A0A533SHF6-F1
#
_entry.id   AF-A0A533SHF6-F1
#
_cell.length_a   1.000
_cell.length_b   1.000
_cell.length_c   1.000
_cell.angle_alpha   90.00
_cell.angle_beta   90.00
_cell.angle_gamma   90.00
#
_symmetry.space_group_name_H-M   'P 1'
#
loop_
_entity.id
_entity.type
_entity.pdbx_description
1 polymer ?
#
loop_
_entity_poly.entity_id
_entity_poly.type
_entity_poly.pdbx_seq_one_letter_code
_entity_poly.pdbx_strand_id
1 'polypeptide(L)'
;MADYRATSIDELRHLVTERAFTGETVLLNMGPQHPSTHGVLRLLLELDGEIVVTCIPDIGFLHTGVEKNMESKMYQQAEVMTDRLDYLNPLGNNLTYCLAVEKLTELDVPARAQAIRVILTELQRISSHLLWLGTSGLDLAAMSVFLYAMRER
;
A
#
# COMPACT_ATOMS: atom_id res chain seq x y z
N MET A 1 4.76 -14.28 16.98
CA MET A 1 5.97 -13.46 17.17
C MET A 1 6.74 -13.58 15.87
N ALA A 2 6.68 -12.56 15.00
CA ALA A 2 7.36 -12.63 13.70
C ALA A 2 8.86 -12.78 13.98
N ASP A 3 9.43 -13.86 13.46
CA ASP A 3 10.85 -14.17 13.61
C ASP A 3 11.63 -13.14 12.78
N TYR A 4 12.18 -12.12 13.44
CA TYR A 4 13.06 -11.13 12.80
C TYR A 4 14.37 -11.84 12.46
N ARG A 5 14.37 -12.59 11.36
CA ARG A 5 15.57 -13.22 10.84
C ARG A 5 16.53 -12.10 10.43
N ALA A 6 17.67 -12.00 11.12
CA ALA A 6 18.75 -11.12 10.71
C ALA A 6 19.21 -11.60 9.32
N THR A 7 18.77 -10.92 8.26
CA THR A 7 19.22 -11.16 6.89
C THR A 7 20.73 -10.99 6.86
N SER A 8 21.44 -12.04 6.48
CA SER A 8 22.89 -11.99 6.34
C SER A 8 23.24 -11.27 5.05
N ILE A 9 24.31 -10.46 5.06
CA ILE A 9 24.75 -9.70 3.88
C ILE A 9 25.04 -10.64 2.69
N ASP A 10 25.46 -11.88 2.97
CA ASP A 10 25.70 -12.91 1.96
C ASP A 10 24.44 -13.35 1.19
N GLU A 11 23.27 -13.35 1.81
CA GLU A 11 21.99 -13.65 1.14
C GLU A 11 21.60 -12.55 0.13
N LEU A 12 22.12 -11.33 0.32
CA LEU A 12 21.81 -10.15 -0.48
C LEU A 12 22.83 -9.87 -1.59
N ARG A 13 23.89 -10.68 -1.75
CA ARG A 13 24.97 -10.50 -2.74
C ARG A 13 24.52 -10.22 -4.17
N HIS A 14 23.35 -10.71 -4.56
CA HIS A 14 22.81 -10.53 -5.91
C HIS A 14 21.95 -9.26 -6.06
N LEU A 15 21.68 -8.55 -4.97
CA LEU A 15 20.82 -7.37 -4.90
C LEU A 15 21.56 -6.09 -4.49
N VAL A 16 22.79 -6.20 -3.97
CA VAL A 16 23.66 -5.07 -3.59
C VAL A 16 24.98 -5.13 -4.37
N THR A 17 25.63 -3.99 -4.55
CA THR A 17 26.90 -3.97 -5.30
C THR A 17 28.05 -4.57 -4.52
N GLU A 18 29.12 -4.99 -5.21
CA GLU A 18 30.34 -5.50 -4.55
C GLU A 18 30.96 -4.48 -3.57
N ARG A 19 30.73 -3.18 -3.80
CA ARG A 19 31.20 -2.07 -2.95
C ARG A 19 30.58 -2.09 -1.55
N ALA A 20 29.39 -2.67 -1.41
CA ALA A 20 28.74 -2.86 -0.12
C ALA A 20 29.47 -3.90 0.76
N PHE A 21 30.17 -4.85 0.14
CA PHE A 21 30.93 -5.89 0.83
C PHE A 21 32.34 -5.43 1.20
N THR A 22 32.93 -4.55 0.38
CA THR A 22 34.24 -3.95 0.66
C THR A 22 34.15 -2.84 1.72
N GLY A 23 32.94 -2.40 2.08
CA GLY A 23 32.70 -1.34 3.06
C GLY A 23 32.87 0.07 2.50
N GLU A 24 32.94 0.21 1.17
CA GLU A 24 32.97 1.52 0.51
C GLU A 24 31.59 2.19 0.53
N THR A 25 30.51 1.41 0.47
CA THR A 25 29.13 1.88 0.60
C THR A 25 28.50 1.37 1.90
N VAL A 26 27.57 2.15 2.45
CA VAL A 26 26.89 1.84 3.71
C VAL A 26 25.57 1.13 3.42
N LEU A 27 25.37 -0.04 4.02
CA LEU A 27 24.08 -0.71 4.05
C LEU A 27 23.27 -0.25 5.26
N LEU A 28 22.17 0.45 5.00
CA LEU A 28 21.24 0.97 5.99
C LEU A 28 19.92 0.21 5.93
N ASN A 29 19.44 -0.25 7.10
CA ASN A 29 18.12 -0.83 7.25
C ASN A 29 17.14 0.24 7.73
N MET A 30 16.21 0.66 6.87
CA MET A 30 15.17 1.63 7.17
C MET A 30 13.83 0.92 7.37
N GLY A 31 13.26 0.99 8.58
CA GLY A 31 12.02 0.31 8.95
C GLY A 31 12.25 -0.96 9.79
N PRO A 32 11.22 -1.81 10.02
CA PRO A 32 9.85 -1.72 9.49
C PRO A 32 8.97 -0.68 10.20
N GLN A 33 9.44 -0.12 11.32
CA GLN A 33 8.78 0.94 12.05
C GLN A 33 9.52 2.25 11.79
N HIS A 34 9.05 3.02 10.82
CA HIS A 34 9.54 4.36 10.55
C HIS A 34 8.35 5.26 10.19
N PRO A 35 8.25 6.51 10.71
CA PRO A 35 7.09 7.36 10.45
C PRO A 35 6.79 7.60 8.95
N SER A 36 7.84 7.74 8.13
CA SER A 36 7.71 8.00 6.68
C SER A 36 7.29 6.81 5.83
N THR A 37 7.06 5.62 6.41
CA THR A 37 6.62 4.44 5.62
C THR A 37 5.11 4.36 5.46
N HIS A 38 4.32 5.22 6.14
CA HIS A 38 2.84 5.25 6.09
C HIS A 38 2.20 3.86 6.11
N GLY A 39 2.68 3.00 7.00
CA GLY A 39 2.40 1.57 6.99
C GLY A 39 3.61 0.79 7.48
N VAL A 40 3.65 -0.50 7.17
CA VAL A 40 4.77 -1.38 7.55
C VAL A 40 5.57 -1.71 6.30
N LEU A 41 6.72 -1.06 6.15
CA LEU A 41 7.64 -1.24 5.03
C LEU A 41 9.07 -1.24 5.56
N ARG A 42 9.87 -2.17 5.07
CA ARG A 42 11.31 -2.20 5.33
C ARG A 42 12.04 -1.96 4.02
N LEU A 43 13.00 -1.05 4.02
CA LEU A 43 13.87 -0.74 2.90
C LEU A 43 15.31 -1.02 3.30
N LEU A 44 16.00 -1.89 2.56
CA LEU A 44 17.45 -2.00 2.65
C LEU A 44 18.06 -1.06 1.61
N LEU A 45 18.76 -0.05 2.11
CA LEU A 45 19.36 1.01 1.30
C LEU A 45 20.87 0.82 1.24
N GLU A 46 21.42 0.83 0.04
CA GLU A 46 22.85 0.98 -0.18
C GLU A 46 23.15 2.44 -0.48
N LEU A 47 23.98 3.07 0.36
CA LEU A 47 24.29 4.49 0.32
C LEU A 47 25.78 4.72 0.03
N ASP A 48 26.08 5.59 -0.93
CA ASP A 48 27.40 6.18 -1.14
C ASP A 48 27.32 7.65 -0.70
N GLY A 49 27.58 7.89 0.59
CA GLY A 49 27.32 9.17 1.23
C GLY A 49 25.82 9.53 1.22
N GLU A 50 25.46 10.58 0.48
CA GLU A 50 24.07 11.05 0.32
C GLU A 50 23.34 10.42 -0.88
N ILE A 51 24.06 9.66 -1.71
CA ILE A 51 23.51 9.07 -2.94
C ILE A 51 22.99 7.67 -2.63
N VAL A 52 21.73 7.42 -2.96
CA VAL A 52 21.16 6.06 -2.96
C VAL A 52 21.67 5.32 -4.18
N VAL A 53 22.48 4.29 -3.97
CA VAL A 53 23.00 3.41 -5.03
C VAL A 53 21.95 2.36 -5.37
N THR A 54 21.36 1.73 -4.36
CA THR A 54 20.34 0.68 -4.54
C THR A 54 19.36 0.69 -3.37
N CYS A 55 18.11 0.34 -3.65
CA CYS A 55 17.04 0.24 -2.66
C CYS A 55 16.29 -1.08 -2.88
N ILE A 56 16.24 -1.91 -1.85
CA ILE A 56 15.54 -3.20 -1.86
C ILE A 56 14.34 -3.09 -0.91
N PRO A 57 13.11 -3.04 -1.44
CA PRO A 57 11.91 -3.06 -0.60
C PRO A 57 11.61 -4.50 -0.13
N ASP A 58 11.69 -4.71 1.18
CA ASP A 58 11.23 -5.90 1.86
C ASP A 58 9.75 -5.70 2.26
N ILE A 59 8.86 -6.41 1.57
CA ILE A 59 7.40 -6.28 1.67
C ILE A 59 6.77 -7.57 2.21
N GLY A 60 5.47 -7.52 2.53
CA GLY A 60 4.72 -8.70 2.99
C GLY A 60 4.47 -8.72 4.50
N PHE A 61 4.93 -7.72 5.25
CA PHE A 61 4.60 -7.54 6.67
C PHE A 61 3.08 -7.40 6.92
N LEU A 62 2.33 -6.96 5.91
CA LEU A 62 0.87 -6.87 5.93
C LEU A 62 0.20 -7.94 5.05
N HIS A 63 0.90 -9.02 4.69
CA HIS A 63 0.31 -10.13 3.96
C HIS A 63 -0.65 -10.91 4.85
N THR A 64 -1.94 -10.86 4.54
CA THR A 64 -3.01 -11.51 5.32
C THR A 64 -3.57 -12.77 4.64
N GLY A 65 -3.05 -13.14 3.46
CA GLY A 65 -3.60 -14.25 2.66
C GLY A 65 -5.04 -13.99 2.22
N VAL A 66 -5.37 -12.75 1.84
CA VAL A 66 -6.73 -12.32 1.48
C VAL A 66 -7.33 -13.16 0.35
N GLU A 67 -6.57 -13.40 -0.71
CA GLU A 67 -7.00 -14.20 -1.88
C GLU A 67 -7.36 -15.62 -1.45
N LYS A 68 -6.50 -16.26 -0.65
CA LYS A 68 -6.75 -17.61 -0.13
C LYS A 68 -7.98 -17.69 0.75
N ASN A 69 -8.21 -16.65 1.56
CA ASN A 69 -9.42 -16.55 2.37
C ASN A 69 -10.68 -16.40 1.50
N MET A 70 -10.62 -15.66 0.39
CA MET A 70 -11.74 -15.48 -0.52
C MET A 70 -12.16 -16.77 -1.21
N GLU A 71 -11.24 -17.70 -1.51
CA GLU A 71 -11.57 -19.02 -2.10
C GLU A 71 -12.59 -19.81 -1.26
N SER A 72 -12.56 -19.66 0.07
CA SER A 72 -13.45 -20.37 0.99
C SER A 72 -14.80 -19.69 1.22
N LYS A 73 -15.05 -18.53 0.60
CA LYS A 73 -16.20 -17.67 0.86
C LYS A 73 -17.12 -17.58 -0.35
N MET A 74 -18.41 -17.39 -0.10
CA MET A 74 -19.35 -17.03 -1.15
C MET A 74 -19.06 -15.61 -1.66
N TYR A 75 -19.43 -15.31 -2.92
CA TYR A 75 -19.14 -14.02 -3.55
C TYR A 75 -19.54 -12.80 -2.70
N GLN A 76 -20.72 -12.83 -2.06
CA GLN A 76 -21.19 -11.75 -1.18
C GLN A 76 -20.39 -11.62 0.11
N GLN A 77 -19.86 -12.73 0.63
CA GLN A 77 -19.02 -12.71 1.84
C GLN A 77 -17.59 -12.27 1.53
N ALA A 78 -17.12 -12.52 0.31
CA ALA A 78 -15.80 -12.11 -0.16
C ALA A 78 -15.73 -10.61 -0.47
N GLU A 79 -16.85 -9.94 -0.78
CA GLU A 79 -16.91 -8.48 -0.99
C GLU A 79 -16.36 -7.68 0.19
N VAL A 80 -16.68 -8.07 1.44
CA VAL A 80 -16.20 -7.36 2.64
C VAL A 80 -14.66 -7.45 2.80
N MET A 81 -14.01 -8.39 2.10
CA MET A 81 -12.56 -8.49 2.09
C MET A 81 -11.92 -7.47 1.14
N THR A 82 -12.62 -7.03 0.09
CA THR A 82 -12.07 -6.07 -0.88
C THR A 82 -11.96 -4.66 -0.31
N ASP A 83 -12.77 -4.31 0.68
CA ASP A 83 -12.65 -3.07 1.47
C ASP A 83 -11.27 -2.89 2.12
N ARG A 84 -10.56 -4.00 2.38
CA ARG A 84 -9.31 -4.02 3.16
C ARG A 84 -8.05 -4.04 2.29
N LEU A 85 -8.19 -4.07 0.97
CA LEU A 85 -7.05 -4.08 0.04
C LEU A 85 -6.40 -2.69 -0.02
N ASP A 86 -7.16 -1.70 -0.49
CA ASP A 86 -6.85 -0.28 -0.31
C ASP A 86 -7.83 0.30 0.70
N TYR A 87 -7.37 0.47 1.94
CA TYR A 87 -8.15 1.00 3.05
C TYR A 87 -8.51 2.48 2.90
N LEU A 88 -7.95 3.18 1.90
CA LEU A 88 -8.30 4.56 1.55
C LEU A 88 -9.35 4.64 0.45
N ASN A 89 -9.61 3.55 -0.26
CA ASN A 89 -10.60 3.49 -1.33
C ASN A 89 -11.47 2.21 -1.31
N PRO A 90 -12.17 1.92 -0.19
CA PRO A 90 -13.00 0.72 -0.06
C PRO A 90 -14.07 0.62 -1.16
N LEU A 91 -14.77 1.71 -1.45
CA LEU A 91 -15.83 1.76 -2.46
C LEU A 91 -15.32 1.49 -3.88
N GLY A 92 -14.11 1.95 -4.22
CA GLY A 92 -13.48 1.66 -5.51
C GLY A 92 -13.10 0.18 -5.65
N ASN A 93 -12.62 -0.43 -4.57
CA ASN A 93 -12.29 -1.87 -4.56
C ASN A 93 -13.55 -2.71 -4.73
N ASN A 94 -14.60 -2.41 -3.98
CA ASN A 94 -15.87 -3.12 -4.07
C ASN A 94 -16.52 -2.94 -5.44
N LEU A 95 -16.46 -1.73 -6.02
CA LEU A 95 -16.96 -1.50 -7.38
C LEU A 95 -16.25 -2.40 -8.39
N THR A 96 -14.93 -2.51 -8.32
CA THR A 96 -14.13 -3.35 -9.23
C THR A 96 -14.51 -4.83 -9.09
N TYR A 97 -14.66 -5.30 -7.85
CA TYR A 97 -15.09 -6.66 -7.55
C TYR A 97 -16.51 -6.96 -8.04
N CYS A 98 -17.47 -6.08 -7.75
CA CYS A 98 -18.85 -6.20 -8.20
C CYS A 98 -18.97 -6.20 -9.72
N LEU A 99 -18.23 -5.33 -10.43
CA LEU A 99 -18.21 -5.32 -11.88
C LEU A 99 -17.67 -6.64 -12.47
N ALA A 100 -16.68 -7.26 -11.83
CA ALA A 100 -16.18 -8.56 -12.25
C ALA A 100 -17.25 -9.66 -12.08
N VAL A 101 -17.94 -9.69 -10.94
CA VAL A 101 -19.03 -10.65 -10.68
C VAL A 101 -20.23 -10.43 -11.61
N GLU A 102 -20.62 -9.17 -11.83
CA GLU A 102 -21.71 -8.79 -12.74
C GLU A 102 -21.42 -9.20 -14.17
N LYS A 103 -20.17 -9.02 -14.62
CA LYS A 103 -19.72 -9.46 -15.94
C LYS A 103 -19.72 -10.99 -16.08
N LEU A 104 -19.37 -11.73 -15.03
CA LEU A 104 -19.40 -13.20 -15.03
C LEU A 104 -20.83 -13.77 -15.05
N THR A 105 -21.79 -13.01 -14.52
CA THR A 105 -23.20 -13.44 -14.37
C THR A 105 -24.13 -12.79 -15.38
N GLU A 106 -23.60 -11.95 -16.27
CA GLU A 106 -24.35 -11.20 -17.29
C GLU A 106 -25.52 -10.39 -16.71
N LEU A 107 -25.31 -9.82 -15.52
CA LEU A 107 -26.32 -9.01 -14.83
C LEU A 107 -26.34 -7.58 -15.36
N ASP A 108 -27.55 -7.07 -15.65
CA ASP A 108 -27.77 -5.67 -15.98
C ASP A 108 -28.14 -4.88 -14.71
N VAL A 109 -27.33 -3.85 -14.41
CA VAL A 109 -27.49 -3.03 -13.20
C VAL A 109 -28.32 -1.80 -13.54
N PRO A 110 -29.38 -1.48 -12.78
CA PRO A 110 -30.23 -0.32 -13.06
C PRO A 110 -29.44 0.99 -13.16
N ALA A 111 -29.81 1.85 -14.11
CA ALA A 111 -29.12 3.14 -14.36
C ALA A 111 -28.96 4.00 -13.09
N ARG A 112 -29.95 3.98 -12.18
CA ARG A 112 -29.87 4.67 -10.89
C ARG A 112 -28.72 4.14 -10.02
N ALA A 113 -28.52 2.83 -9.96
CA ALA A 113 -27.45 2.23 -9.18
C ALA A 113 -26.07 2.54 -9.78
N GLN A 114 -25.96 2.55 -11.12
CA GLN A 114 -24.73 2.98 -11.81
C GLN A 114 -24.37 4.42 -11.47
N ALA A 115 -25.34 5.34 -11.50
CA ALA A 115 -25.11 6.74 -11.13
C ALA A 115 -24.65 6.90 -9.68
N ILE A 116 -25.28 6.18 -8.74
CA ILE A 116 -24.89 6.19 -7.32
C ILE A 116 -23.46 5.67 -7.13
N ARG A 117 -23.09 4.58 -7.81
CA ARG A 117 -21.73 4.03 -7.77
C ARG A 117 -20.70 5.07 -8.15
N VAL A 118 -20.91 5.75 -9.28
CA VAL A 118 -19.99 6.81 -9.75
C VAL A 118 -19.88 7.92 -8.72
N ILE A 119 -21.00 8.45 -8.20
CA ILE A 119 -20.98 9.52 -7.20
C ILE A 119 -20.19 9.11 -5.95
N LEU A 120 -20.46 7.91 -5.42
CA LEU A 120 -19.80 7.42 -4.21
C LEU A 120 -18.30 7.16 -4.44
N THR A 121 -17.92 6.55 -5.57
CA THR A 121 -16.52 6.29 -5.90
C THR A 121 -15.73 7.58 -6.11
N GLU A 122 -16.33 8.61 -6.72
CA GLU A 122 -15.66 9.90 -6.90
C GLU A 122 -15.51 10.68 -5.58
N LEU A 123 -16.50 10.62 -4.68
CA LEU A 123 -16.34 11.16 -3.32
C LEU A 123 -15.21 10.43 -2.57
N GLN A 124 -15.15 9.11 -2.67
CA GLN A 124 -14.07 8.32 -2.07
C GLN A 124 -12.71 8.66 -2.69
N ARG A 125 -12.65 8.88 -4.01
CA ARG A 125 -11.44 9.32 -4.71
C ARG A 125 -10.92 10.62 -4.13
N ILE A 126 -11.78 11.63 -3.96
CA ILE A 126 -11.41 12.92 -3.36
C ILE A 126 -10.88 12.71 -1.93
N SER A 127 -11.60 11.96 -1.09
CA SER A 127 -11.18 11.64 0.28
C SER A 127 -9.80 10.95 0.35
N SER A 128 -9.54 10.01 -0.56
CA SER A 128 -8.24 9.32 -0.69
C SER A 128 -7.11 10.29 -1.10
N HIS A 129 -7.36 11.16 -2.08
CA HIS A 129 -6.38 12.14 -2.54
C HIS A 129 -6.06 13.21 -1.48
N LEU A 130 -7.05 13.61 -0.66
CA LEU A 130 -6.82 14.51 0.46
C LEU A 130 -5.86 13.89 1.46
N LEU A 131 -6.02 12.61 1.81
CA LEU A 131 -5.06 11.97 2.70
C LEU A 131 -3.68 11.88 2.05
N TRP A 132 -3.59 11.43 0.80
CA TRP A 132 -2.31 11.33 0.08
C TRP A 132 -1.57 12.68 0.07
N LEU A 133 -2.27 13.78 -0.23
CA LEU A 133 -1.70 15.12 -0.21
C LEU A 133 -1.26 15.53 1.20
N GLY A 134 -2.09 15.25 2.19
CA GLY A 134 -1.81 15.55 3.59
C GLY A 134 -0.57 14.82 4.11
N THR A 135 -0.47 13.51 3.88
CA THR A 135 0.66 12.69 4.33
C THR A 135 1.94 13.03 3.58
N SER A 136 1.85 13.28 2.27
CA SER A 136 3.00 13.74 1.47
C SER A 136 3.53 15.09 1.96
N GLY A 137 2.63 16.01 2.33
CA GLY A 137 3.00 17.27 2.96
C GLY A 137 3.67 17.07 4.33
N LEU A 138 3.14 16.15 5.13
CA LEU A 138 3.68 15.81 6.45
C LEU A 138 5.11 15.25 6.37
N ASP A 139 5.40 14.41 5.38
CA ASP A 139 6.75 13.86 5.14
C ASP A 139 7.79 14.95 4.81
N LEU A 140 7.33 16.05 4.20
CA LEU A 140 8.13 17.25 3.92
C LEU A 140 8.07 18.29 5.06
N ALA A 141 7.58 17.90 6.24
CA ALA A 141 7.39 18.74 7.41
C ALA A 141 6.33 19.87 7.27
N ALA A 142 5.47 19.82 6.25
CA ALA A 142 4.38 20.78 6.04
C ALA A 142 3.09 20.37 6.80
N MET A 143 3.12 20.50 8.12
CA MET A 143 2.04 20.06 9.02
C MET A 143 0.68 20.75 8.76
N SER A 144 0.67 22.02 8.34
CA SER A 144 -0.58 22.76 8.10
C SER A 144 -1.43 22.15 6.97
N VAL A 145 -0.78 21.67 5.90
CA VAL A 145 -1.47 21.05 4.76
C VAL A 145 -2.18 19.77 5.19
N PHE A 146 -1.53 18.95 6.03
CA PHE A 146 -2.12 17.75 6.61
C PHE A 146 -3.37 18.09 7.43
N LEU A 147 -3.31 19.10 8.30
CA LEU A 147 -4.45 19.47 9.14
C LEU A 147 -5.65 19.97 8.33
N TYR A 148 -5.43 20.73 7.24
CA TYR A 148 -6.51 21.17 6.37
C TYR A 148 -7.08 20.02 5.54
N ALA A 149 -6.23 19.15 4.99
CA ALA A 149 -6.68 17.98 4.26
C ALA A 149 -7.52 17.04 5.13
N MET A 150 -7.14 16.85 6.39
CA MET A 150 -7.90 16.04 7.36
C MET A 150 -9.22 16.67 7.82
N ARG A 151 -9.40 17.99 7.67
CA ARG A 151 -10.69 18.66 7.96
C ARG A 151 -11.72 18.41 6.86
N GLU A 152 -11.29 18.45 5.60
CA GLU A 152 -12.16 18.30 4.42
C GLU A 152 -12.46 16.83 4.08
N ARG A 153 -11.64 15.91 4.60
CA ARG A 153 -11.75 14.46 4.38
C ARG A 153 -12.88 13.83 5.19
#